data_AF-A0A0W0SKT7-F1
#
_entry.id   AF-A0A0W0SKT7-F1
#
_cell.length_a   1.000
_cell.length_b   1.000
_cell.length_c   1.000
_cell.angle_alpha   90.00
_cell.angle_beta   90.00
_cell.angle_gamma   90.00
#
_symmetry.space_group_name_H-M   'P 1'
#
loop_
_entity.id
_entity.type
_entity.pdbx_description
1 polymer ?
#
loop_
_entity_poly.entity_id
_entity_poly.type
_entity_poly.pdbx_seq_one_letter_code
_entity_poly.pdbx_strand_id
1 'polypeptide(L)' 'MNRDTEVIEIYQRNIDKEEKIRLLKDLILDLHNEMEAQDQNMHPEAHNKLSEGLRLATDFIRKLQNQN' A
#
# COMPACT_ATOMS: atom_id res chain seq x y z
N MET A 1 11.79 6.01 1.68
CA MET A 1 11.22 4.73 2.09
C MET A 1 10.57 4.10 0.88
N ASN A 2 10.85 2.85 0.56
CA ASN A 2 10.24 2.15 -0.58
C ASN A 2 8.92 1.54 -0.12
N ARG A 3 7.81 2.21 -0.43
CA ARG A 3 6.48 1.80 0.01
C ARG A 3 6.05 0.46 -0.61
N ASP A 4 6.55 0.16 -1.80
CA ASP A 4 6.46 -1.16 -2.44
C ASP A 4 7.00 -2.30 -1.56
N THR A 5 8.11 -2.09 -0.86
CA THR A 5 8.74 -3.10 0.01
C THR A 5 7.86 -3.37 1.22
N GLU A 6 7.30 -2.32 1.83
CA GLU A 6 6.41 -2.44 3.00
C GLU A 6 5.12 -3.21 2.67
N VAL A 7 4.54 -2.96 1.48
CA VAL A 7 3.39 -3.71 0.97
C VAL A 7 3.72 -5.21 0.83
N ILE A 8 4.89 -5.54 0.29
CA ILE A 8 5.34 -6.93 0.11
C ILE A 8 5.56 -7.61 1.45
N GLU A 9 6.20 -6.92 2.41
CA GLU A 9 6.42 -7.45 3.76
C GLU A 9 5.11 -7.79 4.45
N ILE A 10 4.11 -6.91 4.42
CA ILE A 10 2.78 -7.17 5.00
C ILE A 10 2.15 -8.40 4.35
N TYR A 11 2.23 -8.53 3.02
CA TYR A 11 1.67 -9.67 2.31
C TYR A 11 2.37 -10.99 2.65
N GLN A 12 3.68 -10.98 2.88
CA GLN A 12 4.49 -12.16 3.20
C GLN A 12 4.45 -12.57 4.68
N ARG A 13 4.04 -11.67 5.59
CA ARG A 13 3.94 -11.99 7.03
C ARG A 13 3.10 -13.23 7.29
N ASN A 14 3.48 -14.03 8.29
CA ASN A 14 2.69 -15.18 8.71
C ASN A 14 1.66 -14.76 9.77
N ILE A 15 0.63 -14.03 9.33
CA ILE A 15 -0.50 -13.54 10.14
C ILE A 15 -1.81 -13.86 9.44
N ASP A 16 -2.91 -13.77 10.18
CA ASP A 16 -4.25 -13.98 9.65
C ASP A 16 -4.55 -13.11 8.43
N LYS A 17 -5.27 -13.70 7.47
CA LYS A 17 -5.68 -13.04 6.23
C LYS A 17 -6.43 -11.74 6.50
N GLU A 18 -7.31 -11.72 7.49
CA GLU A 18 -8.06 -10.51 7.87
C GLU A 18 -7.13 -9.41 8.40
N GLU A 19 -6.12 -9.76 9.21
CA GLU A 19 -5.12 -8.81 9.70
C GLU A 19 -4.22 -8.31 8.56
N LYS A 20 -3.83 -9.17 7.60
CA LYS A 20 -3.12 -8.71 6.39
C LYS A 20 -3.93 -7.67 5.62
N ILE A 21 -5.22 -7.94 5.40
CA ILE A 21 -6.11 -7.01 4.69
C ILE A 21 -6.23 -5.70 5.48
N ARG A 22 -6.33 -5.76 6.81
CA ARG A 22 -6.39 -4.57 7.67
C ARG A 22 -5.14 -3.72 7.53
N LEU A 23 -3.95 -4.32 7.65
CA LEU A 23 -2.67 -3.64 7.50
C LEU A 23 -2.47 -3.05 6.10
N LEU A 24 -2.86 -3.76 5.04
CA LEU A 24 -2.77 -3.25 3.68
C LEU A 24 -3.72 -2.06 3.46
N LYS A 25 -4.91 -2.05 4.07
CA LYS A 25 -5.84 -0.90 4.00
C LYS A 25 -5.32 0.30 4.76
N ASP A 26 -4.72 0.09 5.92
CA ASP A 26 -4.07 1.15 6.72
C ASP A 26 -2.95 1.79 5.91
N LEU A 27 -2.10 0.97 5.29
CA LEU A 27 -1.03 1.44 4.43
C LEU A 27 -1.55 2.23 3.21
N ILE A 28 -2.66 1.83 2.61
CA ILE A 28 -3.30 2.59 1.52
C ILE A 28 -3.73 3.98 1.99
N LEU A 29 -4.24 4.12 3.22
CA LEU A 29 -4.61 5.43 3.78
C LEU A 29 -3.38 6.31 3.98
N ASP A 30 -2.29 5.77 4.53
CA ASP A 30 -1.02 6.50 4.65
C ASP A 30 -0.50 6.97 3.29
N LEU A 31 -0.53 6.09 2.29
CA LEU A 31 -0.09 6.43 0.93
C LEU A 31 -0.92 7.57 0.32
N HIS A 32 -2.24 7.57 0.51
CA HIS A 32 -3.08 8.68 0.05
C HIS A 32 -2.74 9.99 0.77
N ASN A 33 -2.58 9.96 2.09
CA ASN A 33 -2.20 11.14 2.87
C ASN A 33 -0.84 11.70 2.41
N GLU A 34 0.13 10.83 2.12
CA GLU A 34 1.43 11.23 1.59
C GLU A 34 1.33 11.80 0.17
N MET A 35 0.49 11.22 -0.70
CA MET A 35 0.24 11.74 -2.04
C MET A 35 -0.38 13.14 -1.98
N GLU A 36 -1.38 13.34 -1.12
CA GLU A 36 -2.01 14.66 -0.91
C GLU A 36 -1.00 15.68 -0.36
N ALA A 37 -0.17 15.30 0.61
CA ALA A 37 0.88 16.15 1.14
C ALA A 37 1.97 16.50 0.09
N GLN A 38 2.25 15.60 -0.85
CA GLN A 38 3.20 15.84 -1.94
C GLN A 38 2.63 16.71 -3.05
N ASP A 39 1.34 16.55 -3.37
CA ASP A 39 0.64 17.38 -4.35
C ASP A 39 0.65 18.85 -3.91
N GLN A 40 0.44 19.08 -2.60
CA GLN A 40 0.56 20.43 -2.01
C GLN A 40 1.99 21.00 -2.02
N ASN A 41 3.02 20.14 -2.02
CA ASN A 41 4.43 20.55 -2.01
C ASN A 41 5.10 20.53 -3.41
N MET A 42 4.36 20.28 -4.49
CA MET A 42 4.85 20.26 -5.89
C MET A 42 6.08 19.35 -6.12
N HIS A 43 6.11 18.15 -5.53
CA HIS A 43 7.17 17.15 -5.76
C HIS A 43 6.68 15.97 -6.61
N PRO A 44 6.66 16.08 -7.95
CA PRO A 44 6.06 15.07 -8.84
C PRO A 44 6.82 13.74 -8.89
N GLU A 45 8.11 13.73 -8.55
CA GLU A 45 8.96 12.53 -8.64
C GLU A 45 8.59 11.44 -7.62
N ALA A 46 8.00 11.83 -6.48
CA ALA A 46 7.62 10.91 -5.43
C ALA A 46 6.23 10.29 -5.65
N HIS A 47 5.39 10.93 -6.46
CA HIS A 47 4.05 10.46 -6.83
C HIS A 47 4.05 9.10 -7.53
N ASN A 48 5.07 8.84 -8.36
CA ASN A 48 5.23 7.56 -9.06
C ASN A 48 5.50 6.39 -8.10
N LYS A 49 6.30 6.61 -7.06
CA LYS A 49 6.65 5.56 -6.09
C LYS A 49 5.47 5.23 -5.16
N LEU A 50 4.73 6.25 -4.75
CA LEU A 50 3.51 6.08 -3.95
C LEU A 50 2.42 5.35 -4.73
N SER A 51 2.23 5.72 -6.00
CA SER A 51 1.26 5.09 -6.89
C SER A 51 1.52 3.59 -7.10
N GLU A 52 2.79 3.19 -7.20
CA GLU A 52 3.14 1.76 -7.35
C GLU A 52 2.84 0.96 -6.08
N GLY A 53 3.15 1.49 -4.89
CA GLY A 53 2.77 0.87 -3.62
C GLY A 53 1.25 0.70 -3.48
N LEU A 54 0.48 1.72 -3.88
CA LEU A 54 -0.98 1.72 -3.85
C LEU A 54 -1.59 0.66 -4.76
N ARG A 55 -1.03 0.52 -5.97
CA ARG A 55 -1.42 -0.51 -6.93
C ARG A 55 -1.15 -1.92 -6.38
N LEU A 56 0.03 -2.14 -5.79
CA LEU A 56 0.41 -3.43 -5.21
C LEU A 56 -0.48 -3.80 -4.01
N ALA A 57 -0.75 -2.85 -3.11
CA ALA A 57 -1.57 -3.09 -1.93
C ALA A 57 -3.01 -3.50 -2.32
N THR A 58 -3.56 -2.81 -3.33
CA THR A 58 -4.89 -3.12 -3.87
C THR A 58 -4.93 -4.51 -4.53
N ASP A 59 -3.91 -4.87 -5.31
CA ASP A 59 -3.80 -6.19 -5.94
C ASP A 59 -3.70 -7.31 -4.89
N PHE A 60 -2.92 -7.10 -3.83
CA PHE A 60 -2.78 -8.05 -2.73
C PHE A 60 -4.06 -8.21 -1.92
N ILE A 61 -4.78 -7.13 -1.62
CA ILE A 61 -6.11 -7.22 -0.98
C ILE A 61 -7.04 -8.07 -1.84
N ARG A 62 -7.08 -7.81 -3.16
CA ARG A 62 -7.93 -8.56 -4.09
C ARG A 62 -7.55 -10.05 -4.13
N LYS A 63 -6.26 -10.37 -4.16
CA LYS A 63 -5.75 -11.76 -4.09
C LYS A 63 -6.16 -12.43 -2.78
N LEU A 64 -5.97 -11.77 -1.65
CA LEU A 64 -6.36 -12.30 -0.35
C LEU A 64 -7.86 -12.55 -0.31
N GLN A 65 -8.68 -11.61 -0.74
CA GLN A 65 -10.14 -11.76 -0.76
C GLN A 65 -10.61 -12.91 -1.67
N ASN A 66 -9.93 -13.14 -2.80
CA ASN A 66 -10.25 -14.21 -3.74
C ASN A 66 -9.65 -15.58 -3.35
N GLN A 67 -8.70 -15.64 -2.42
CA GLN A 67 -8.25 -16.91 -1.82
C GLN A 67 -9.33 -17.38 -0.84
N ASN A 68 -10.23 -18.23 -1.33
CA ASN A 68 -11.18 -18.99 -0.51
C ASN A 68 -10.46 -20.11 0.24
#